data_AF-A0A0G0K6J1-F1
#
_entry.id   AF-A0A0G0K6J1-F1
#
_cell.length_a   1.000
_cell.length_b   1.000
_cell.length_c   1.000
_cell.angle_alpha   90.00
_cell.angle_beta   90.00
_cell.angle_gamma   90.00
#
_symmetry.space_group_name_H-M   'P 1'
#
loop_
_entity.id
_entity.type
_entity.pdbx_description
1 polymer ?
#
loop_
_entity_poly.entity_id
_entity_poly.type
_entity_poly.pdbx_seq_one_letter_code
_entity_poly.pdbx_strand_id
1 'polypeptide(L)'
;MVGSTDNTEGSLTKEQKSILIGVLLGDGAMRKKTHALLEINHSFKQKEYVDWLYQKFQNFVGTKPKMRKSNGTRIAYRFTTKSIPVLTTFYDKFFKQKHKIIPDDLILTPLTLAVWYMDDGSRCDEDIYLNSQQFTKEEQEKLDP
;
A
#
# COMPACT_ATOMS: atom_id res chain seq x y z
N MET A 1 -31.86 4.09 -13.02
CA MET A 1 -30.66 4.38 -13.84
C MET A 1 -29.60 3.36 -13.47
N VAL A 2 -29.21 2.55 -14.45
CA VAL A 2 -28.33 1.39 -14.30
C VAL A 2 -26.92 1.88 -14.03
N GLY A 3 -26.42 1.68 -12.81
CA GLY A 3 -25.00 1.85 -12.51
C GLY A 3 -24.25 0.65 -13.06
N SER A 4 -23.57 0.82 -14.20
CA SER A 4 -22.68 -0.20 -14.76
C SER A 4 -21.65 -0.61 -13.72
N THR A 5 -21.77 -1.86 -13.24
CA THR A 5 -20.67 -2.59 -12.63
C THR A 5 -19.65 -2.84 -13.72
N ASP A 6 -18.62 -2.00 -13.78
CA ASP A 6 -17.44 -2.25 -14.59
C ASP A 6 -16.66 -3.42 -13.97
N ASN A 7 -17.14 -4.63 -14.24
CA ASN A 7 -16.45 -5.88 -13.97
C ASN A 7 -15.37 -6.07 -15.02
N THR A 8 -14.26 -5.34 -14.91
CA THR A 8 -13.02 -5.73 -15.55
C THR A 8 -12.26 -6.64 -14.59
N GLU A 9 -12.38 -7.96 -14.79
CA GLU A 9 -11.53 -8.94 -14.12
C GLU A 9 -10.05 -8.56 -14.36
N GLY A 10 -9.43 -7.95 -13.35
CA GLY A 10 -8.02 -7.55 -13.40
C GLY A 10 -7.72 -6.06 -13.33
N SER A 11 -8.71 -5.16 -13.23
CA SER A 11 -8.45 -3.73 -13.00
C SER A 11 -8.70 -3.32 -11.54
N LEU A 12 -7.96 -2.33 -11.02
CA LEU A 12 -8.20 -1.76 -9.68
C LEU A 12 -9.25 -0.66 -9.76
N THR A 13 -10.18 -0.61 -8.80
CA THR A 13 -11.09 0.53 -8.65
C THR A 13 -10.34 1.81 -8.29
N LYS A 14 -10.96 2.99 -8.47
CA LYS A 14 -10.34 4.27 -8.06
C LYS A 14 -9.94 4.27 -6.58
N GLU A 15 -10.80 3.74 -5.72
CA GLU A 15 -10.54 3.61 -4.28
C GLU A 15 -9.33 2.69 -4.01
N GLN A 16 -9.29 1.50 -4.62
CA GLN A 16 -8.17 0.57 -4.48
C GLN A 16 -6.85 1.18 -4.96
N LYS A 17 -6.87 1.99 -6.02
CA LYS A 17 -5.68 2.72 -6.49
C LYS A 17 -5.20 3.73 -5.45
N SER A 18 -6.09 4.56 -4.90
CA SER A 18 -5.75 5.52 -3.85
C SER A 18 -5.14 4.85 -2.61
N ILE A 19 -5.74 3.73 -2.17
CA ILE A 19 -5.25 2.96 -1.03
C ILE A 19 -3.90 2.32 -1.36
N LEU A 20 -3.76 1.70 -2.53
CA LEU A 20 -2.49 1.10 -2.96
C LEU A 20 -1.36 2.12 -2.97
N ILE A 21 -1.60 3.32 -3.52
CA ILE A 21 -0.60 4.39 -3.51
C ILE A 21 -0.23 4.78 -2.08
N GLY A 22 -1.20 4.96 -1.18
CA GLY A 22 -0.92 5.30 0.22
C GLY A 22 -0.09 4.24 0.93
N VAL A 23 -0.43 2.97 0.74
CA VAL A 23 0.33 1.82 1.24
C VAL A 23 1.74 1.79 0.66
N LEU A 24 1.92 2.10 -0.63
CA LEU A 24 3.24 2.13 -1.25
C LEU A 24 4.10 3.29 -0.74
N LEU A 25 3.51 4.43 -0.38
CA LEU A 25 4.23 5.54 0.27
C LEU A 25 4.62 5.23 1.72
N GLY A 26 3.86 4.35 2.38
CA GLY A 26 4.09 3.90 3.75
C GLY A 26 4.83 2.57 3.88
N ASP A 27 4.25 1.67 4.68
CA ASP A 27 4.79 0.38 5.14
C ASP A 27 4.65 -0.75 4.09
N GLY A 28 3.88 -0.50 3.03
CA GLY A 28 3.60 -1.47 1.99
C GLY A 28 4.82 -1.91 1.20
N ALA A 29 4.83 -3.20 0.85
CA ALA A 29 5.85 -3.78 0.00
C ALA A 29 5.23 -4.53 -1.19
N MET A 30 6.01 -4.70 -2.25
CA MET A 30 5.63 -5.51 -3.40
C MET A 30 6.73 -6.47 -3.79
N ARG A 31 6.35 -7.63 -4.33
CA ARG A 31 7.27 -8.59 -4.95
C ARG A 31 6.88 -8.81 -6.40
N LYS A 32 7.86 -8.83 -7.29
CA LYS A 32 7.67 -9.10 -8.73
C LYS A 32 8.48 -10.33 -9.15
N LYS A 33 7.79 -11.30 -9.76
CA LYS A 33 8.40 -12.37 -10.59
C LYS A 33 8.00 -12.10 -12.04
N THR A 34 7.02 -12.82 -12.58
CA THR A 34 6.36 -12.50 -13.86
C THR A 34 5.44 -11.29 -13.70
N HIS A 35 4.57 -11.32 -12.69
CA HIS A 35 3.74 -10.20 -12.29
C HIS A 35 4.03 -9.80 -10.86
N ALA A 36 3.64 -8.58 -10.48
CA ALA A 36 3.77 -8.11 -9.12
C ALA A 36 2.58 -8.55 -8.24
N LEU A 37 2.85 -8.64 -6.94
CA LEU A 37 1.86 -8.79 -5.87
C LEU A 37 2.12 -7.77 -4.77
N LEU A 38 1.07 -7.39 -4.05
CA LEU A 38 1.13 -6.55 -2.86
C LEU A 38 1.30 -7.43 -1.62
N GLU A 39 2.18 -7.02 -0.70
CA GLU A 39 2.38 -7.63 0.61
C GLU A 39 2.02 -6.64 1.72
N ILE A 40 1.05 -7.02 2.54
CA ILE A 40 0.68 -6.29 3.76
C ILE A 40 1.19 -7.08 4.94
N ASN A 41 2.01 -6.46 5.80
CA ASN A 41 2.63 -7.13 6.93
C ASN A 41 2.88 -6.13 8.08
N HIS A 42 1.91 -6.04 8.99
CA HIS A 42 2.02 -5.16 10.16
C HIS A 42 2.16 -5.96 11.45
N SER A 43 2.46 -5.26 12.54
CA SER A 43 2.34 -5.84 13.88
C SER A 43 0.89 -6.25 14.16
N PHE A 44 0.68 -7.29 14.98
CA PHE A 44 -0.67 -7.71 15.36
C PHE A 44 -1.47 -6.62 16.08
N LYS A 45 -0.81 -5.61 16.65
CA LYS A 45 -1.49 -4.44 17.25
C LYS A 45 -2.30 -3.65 16.22
N GLN A 46 -1.93 -3.70 14.94
CA GLN A 46 -2.62 -3.04 13.82
C GLN A 46 -3.56 -4.02 13.08
N LYS A 47 -4.07 -5.06 13.76
CA LYS A 47 -4.91 -6.09 13.14
C LYS A 47 -6.11 -5.50 12.39
N GLU A 48 -6.82 -4.57 13.01
CA GLU A 48 -8.04 -3.98 12.44
C GLU A 48 -7.75 -3.23 11.13
N TYR A 49 -6.61 -2.54 11.06
CA TYR A 49 -6.16 -1.87 9.85
C TYR A 49 -5.82 -2.87 8.73
N VAL A 50 -5.14 -3.98 9.06
CA VAL A 50 -4.87 -5.06 8.10
C VAL A 50 -6.16 -5.72 7.62
N ASP A 51 -7.15 -5.91 8.49
CA ASP A 51 -8.47 -6.44 8.12
C ASP A 51 -9.22 -5.49 7.18
N TRP A 52 -9.13 -4.17 7.42
CA TRP A 52 -9.70 -3.16 6.54
C TRP A 52 -9.03 -3.19 5.15
N LEU A 53 -7.70 -3.22 5.09
CA LEU A 53 -6.97 -3.40 3.83
C LEU A 53 -7.38 -4.69 3.12
N TYR A 54 -7.52 -5.80 3.85
CA TYR A 54 -7.98 -7.06 3.29
C TYR A 54 -9.39 -6.94 2.69
N GLN A 55 -10.34 -6.31 3.39
CA GLN A 55 -11.69 -6.08 2.86
C GLN A 55 -11.67 -5.29 1.55
N LYS A 56 -10.76 -4.32 1.42
CA LYS A 56 -10.60 -3.50 0.21
C LYS A 56 -9.97 -4.25 -0.95
N PHE A 57 -9.13 -5.25 -0.70
CA PHE A 57 -8.43 -6.03 -1.73
C PHE A 57 -8.87 -7.50 -1.83
N GLN A 58 -9.93 -7.92 -1.14
CA GLN A 58 -10.31 -9.34 -1.00
C GLN A 58 -10.55 -10.04 -2.34
N ASN A 59 -11.01 -9.32 -3.36
CA ASN A 59 -11.21 -9.84 -4.72
C ASN A 59 -9.88 -10.27 -5.38
N PHE A 60 -8.74 -9.77 -4.91
CA PHE A 60 -7.40 -10.17 -5.35
C PHE A 60 -6.67 -11.09 -4.38
N VAL A 61 -7.29 -11.52 -3.27
CA VAL A 61 -6.60 -12.28 -2.22
C VAL A 61 -7.12 -13.72 -2.18
N GLY A 62 -6.20 -14.70 -2.25
CA GLY A 62 -6.56 -16.12 -2.19
C GLY A 62 -6.58 -16.71 -0.76
N THR A 63 -6.00 -16.02 0.22
CA THR A 63 -5.91 -16.50 1.60
C THR A 63 -6.12 -15.34 2.57
N LYS A 64 -7.03 -15.51 3.52
CA LYS A 64 -7.32 -14.52 4.57
C LYS A 64 -6.05 -14.14 5.35
N PRO A 65 -6.02 -12.96 6.00
CA PRO A 65 -4.88 -12.54 6.79
C PRO A 65 -4.57 -13.54 7.91
N LYS A 66 -3.27 -13.78 8.12
CA LYS A 66 -2.77 -14.78 9.05
C LYS A 66 -1.71 -14.22 9.98
N MET A 67 -1.71 -14.72 11.21
CA MET A 67 -0.64 -14.44 12.15
C MET A 67 0.65 -15.15 11.74
N ARG A 68 1.78 -14.48 11.97
CA ARG A 68 3.12 -15.06 11.88
C ARG A 68 3.88 -14.70 13.15
N LYS A 69 4.31 -15.71 13.91
CA LYS A 69 5.26 -15.53 14.99
C LYS A 69 6.66 -15.39 14.40
N SER A 70 7.41 -14.37 14.81
CA SER A 70 8.85 -14.28 14.55
C SER A 70 9.61 -15.05 15.63
N ASN A 71 10.95 -15.15 15.53
CA ASN A 71 11.82 -15.82 16.51
C ASN A 71 11.92 -15.06 17.87
N GLY A 72 10.89 -14.29 18.24
CA GLY A 72 10.78 -13.53 19.48
C GLY A 72 9.31 -13.26 19.82
N THR A 73 9.04 -12.26 20.66
CA THR A 73 7.68 -11.94 21.15
C THR A 73 6.81 -11.21 20.11
N ARG A 74 7.38 -10.74 18.99
CA ARG A 74 6.65 -9.99 17.97
C ARG A 74 5.80 -10.92 17.12
N ILE A 75 4.49 -10.65 17.09
CA ILE A 75 3.52 -11.29 16.23
C ILE A 75 3.19 -10.33 15.09
N ALA A 76 3.36 -10.78 13.85
CA ALA A 76 2.93 -10.07 12.66
C ALA A 76 1.55 -10.58 12.22
N TYR A 77 0.77 -9.73 11.55
CA TYR A 77 -0.49 -10.05 10.91
C TYR A 77 -0.44 -9.59 9.45
N ARG A 78 -0.69 -10.51 8.51
CA ARG A 78 -0.30 -10.31 7.12
C ARG A 78 -1.20 -11.01 6.11
N PHE A 79 -1.27 -10.46 4.91
CA PHE A 79 -1.79 -11.13 3.72
C PHE A 79 -1.02 -10.70 2.47
N THR A 80 -1.23 -11.42 1.38
CA THR A 80 -0.69 -11.05 0.06
C THR A 80 -1.79 -11.16 -0.98
N THR A 81 -1.78 -10.26 -1.97
CA THR A 81 -2.63 -10.43 -3.15
C THR A 81 -2.09 -11.58 -4.03
N LYS A 82 -2.91 -12.02 -4.99
CA LYS A 82 -2.45 -12.75 -6.16
C LYS A 82 -1.46 -11.89 -6.94
N SER A 83 -0.57 -12.55 -7.67
CA SER A 83 0.34 -11.90 -8.62
C SER A 83 -0.42 -11.62 -9.91
N ILE A 84 -0.61 -10.35 -10.26
CA ILE A 84 -1.48 -9.94 -11.37
C ILE A 84 -0.87 -8.78 -12.21
N PRO A 85 -1.17 -8.69 -13.51
CA PRO A 85 -0.60 -7.68 -14.40
C PRO A 85 -0.80 -6.24 -13.91
N VAL A 86 -2.00 -5.88 -13.42
CA VAL A 86 -2.29 -4.51 -12.97
C VAL A 86 -1.39 -4.06 -11.82
N LEU A 87 -0.99 -4.94 -10.90
CA LEU A 87 -0.05 -4.58 -9.84
C LEU A 87 1.36 -4.38 -10.38
N THR A 88 1.69 -4.99 -11.52
CA THR A 88 3.00 -4.83 -12.17
C THR A 88 3.20 -3.39 -12.64
N THR A 89 2.15 -2.71 -13.10
CA THR A 89 2.24 -1.30 -13.51
C THR A 89 2.56 -0.38 -12.34
N PHE A 90 2.07 -0.70 -11.13
CA PHE A 90 2.43 0.05 -9.92
C PHE A 90 3.84 -0.28 -9.47
N TYR A 91 4.23 -1.56 -9.50
CA TYR A 91 5.59 -1.95 -9.17
C TYR A 91 6.62 -1.21 -10.04
N ASP A 92 6.41 -1.16 -11.35
CA ASP A 92 7.37 -0.54 -12.28
C ASP A 92 7.45 0.99 -12.13
N LYS A 93 6.40 1.62 -11.58
CA LYS A 93 6.41 3.06 -11.24
C LYS A 93 7.10 3.34 -9.91
N PHE A 94 6.83 2.53 -8.89
CA PHE A 94 7.27 2.78 -7.52
C PHE A 94 8.58 2.08 -7.14
N PHE A 95 9.15 1.23 -8.01
CA PHE A 95 10.38 0.51 -7.71
C PHE A 95 11.40 0.56 -8.86
N LYS A 96 12.59 1.07 -8.56
CA LYS A 96 13.75 1.07 -9.46
C LYS A 96 14.88 0.29 -8.83
N GLN A 97 15.40 -0.73 -9.52
CA GLN A 97 16.44 -1.63 -9.00
C GLN A 97 16.11 -2.23 -7.61
N LYS A 98 14.84 -2.54 -7.37
CA LYS A 98 14.28 -3.03 -6.08
C LYS A 98 14.28 -2.01 -4.93
N HIS A 99 14.67 -0.77 -5.17
CA HIS A 99 14.49 0.35 -4.25
C HIS A 99 13.19 1.07 -4.56
N LYS A 100 12.47 1.46 -3.50
CA LYS A 100 11.22 2.21 -3.63
C LYS A 100 11.55 3.65 -4.03
N ILE A 101 10.76 4.22 -4.95
CA ILE A 101 10.92 5.58 -5.46
C ILE A 101 9.58 6.32 -5.48
N ILE A 102 9.63 7.65 -5.55
CA ILE A 102 8.46 8.50 -5.78
C ILE A 102 8.30 8.76 -7.29
N PRO A 103 7.19 8.32 -7.92
CA PRO A 103 6.92 8.60 -9.33
C PRO A 103 6.70 10.10 -9.60
N ASP A 104 7.12 10.59 -10.77
CA ASP A 104 6.94 12.00 -11.16
C ASP A 104 5.47 12.36 -11.41
N ASP A 105 4.63 11.39 -11.77
CA ASP A 105 3.20 11.55 -12.03
C ASP A 105 2.32 11.16 -10.82
N LEU A 106 2.87 11.25 -9.61
CA LEU A 106 2.16 10.91 -8.38
C LEU A 106 0.99 11.87 -8.14
N ILE A 107 -0.20 11.30 -7.92
CA ILE A 107 -1.40 12.05 -7.54
C ILE A 107 -1.80 11.65 -6.13
N LEU A 108 -1.76 12.61 -5.20
CA LEU A 108 -2.20 12.44 -3.83
C LEU A 108 -3.69 12.76 -3.72
N THR A 109 -4.46 11.79 -3.25
CA THR A 109 -5.86 11.98 -2.87
C THR A 109 -5.99 12.04 -1.34
N PRO A 110 -7.08 12.60 -0.77
CA PRO A 110 -7.28 12.57 0.67
C PRO A 110 -7.20 11.16 1.27
N LEU A 111 -7.69 10.15 0.55
CA LEU A 111 -7.59 8.74 0.97
C LEU A 111 -6.15 8.23 0.92
N THR A 112 -5.37 8.62 -0.09
CA THR A 112 -3.95 8.30 -0.19
C THR A 112 -3.19 8.85 1.02
N LEU A 113 -3.43 10.12 1.38
CA LEU A 113 -2.81 10.77 2.54
C LEU A 113 -3.23 10.11 3.85
N ALA A 114 -4.52 9.76 4.01
CA ALA A 114 -5.00 9.09 5.22
C ALA A 114 -4.34 7.71 5.41
N VAL A 115 -4.20 6.94 4.34
CA VAL A 115 -3.53 5.62 4.37
C VAL A 115 -2.05 5.78 4.66
N TRP A 116 -1.36 6.71 4.00
CA TRP A 116 0.05 6.96 4.26
C TRP A 116 0.28 7.41 5.72
N TYR A 117 -0.60 8.25 6.27
CA TYR A 117 -0.57 8.66 7.67
C TYR A 117 -0.81 7.49 8.65
N MET A 118 -1.68 6.53 8.31
CA MET A 118 -1.89 5.35 9.16
C MET A 118 -0.69 4.40 9.19
N ASP A 119 0.13 4.39 8.13
CA ASP A 119 1.35 3.60 8.03
C ASP A 119 2.53 4.31 8.72
N ASP A 120 2.88 5.50 8.23
CA ASP A 120 4.11 6.23 8.56
C ASP A 120 3.85 7.64 9.11
N GLY A 121 2.62 7.93 9.53
CA GLY A 121 2.26 9.20 10.13
C GLY A 121 2.62 9.31 11.60
N SER A 122 2.84 10.54 12.05
CA SER A 122 2.95 10.85 13.48
C SER A 122 2.40 12.25 13.76
N ARG A 123 2.09 12.52 15.03
CA ARG A 123 1.58 13.81 15.49
C ARG A 123 2.49 14.37 16.58
N CYS A 124 2.85 15.64 16.46
CA CYS A 124 3.49 16.42 17.51
C CYS A 124 2.60 17.63 17.77
N ASP A 125 1.94 17.69 18.93
CA ASP A 125 0.97 18.73 19.27
C ASP A 125 -0.14 18.89 18.21
N GLU A 126 -0.19 20.06 17.56
CA GLU A 126 -1.13 20.40 16.49
C GLU A 126 -0.61 20.00 15.09
N ASP A 127 0.66 19.64 14.98
CA ASP A 127 1.32 19.31 13.73
C ASP A 127 1.27 17.82 13.39
N ILE A 128 1.15 17.54 12.10
CA ILE A 128 1.14 16.21 11.52
C ILE A 128 2.39 16.03 10.67
N TYR A 129 3.05 14.89 10.84
CA TYR A 129 4.26 14.53 10.11
C TYR A 129 4.02 13.25 9.32
N LEU A 130 4.48 13.23 8.08
CA LEU A 130 4.56 12.03 7.26
C LEU A 130 6.03 11.62 7.16
N ASN A 131 6.37 10.46 7.72
CA ASN A 131 7.74 9.98 7.75
C ASN A 131 8.13 9.44 6.37
N SER A 132 8.94 10.21 5.64
CA SER A 132 9.37 9.93 4.26
C SER A 132 10.87 9.60 4.17
N GLN A 133 11.54 9.28 5.28
CA GLN A 133 12.99 9.10 5.35
C GLN A 133 13.49 7.88 4.55
N GLN A 134 12.58 7.01 4.08
CA GLN A 134 12.91 5.93 3.15
C GLN A 134 13.21 6.42 1.71
N PHE A 135 12.84 7.67 1.40
CA PHE A 135 13.05 8.31 0.10
C PHE A 135 14.21 9.30 0.14
N THR A 136 14.86 9.51 -1.00
CA THR A 136 15.91 10.52 -1.19
C THR A 136 15.35 11.94 -1.07
N LYS A 137 16.22 12.94 -0.85
CA LYS A 137 15.80 14.34 -0.77
C LYS A 137 15.07 14.81 -2.03
N GLU A 138 15.58 14.47 -3.21
CA GLU A 138 14.95 14.80 -4.50
C GLU A 138 13.54 14.19 -4.63
N GLU A 139 13.35 12.98 -4.12
CA GLU A 139 12.03 12.34 -4.11
C GLU A 139 11.08 12.97 -3.09
N GLN A 140 11.59 13.41 -1.93
CA GLN A 140 10.80 14.13 -0.93
C GLN A 140 10.33 15.50 -1.47
N GLU A 141 11.15 16.20 -2.26
CA GLU A 141 10.76 17.46 -2.90
C GLU A 141 9.59 17.30 -3.88
N LYS A 142 9.35 16.08 -4.42
CA LYS A 142 8.17 15.78 -5.26
C LYS A 142 6.87 15.63 -4.45
N LEU A 143 6.97 15.52 -3.12
CA LEU A 143 5.84 15.39 -2.21
C LEU A 143 5.42 16.74 -1.62
N ASP A 144 6.23 17.79 -1.82
CA ASP A 144 5.92 19.15 -1.42
C ASP A 144 5.01 19.79 -2.49
N PRO A 145 3.76 20.15 -2.14
CA PRO A 145 2.76 20.65 -3.10
C PRO A 145 3.07 22.03 -3.69
#